data_AF-A0A925H8U2-F1
#
_entry.id   AF-A0A925H8U2-F1
#
_cell.length_a   1.000
_cell.length_b   1.000
_cell.length_c   1.000
_cell.angle_alpha   90.00
_cell.angle_beta   90.00
_cell.angle_gamma   90.00
#
_symmetry.space_group_name_H-M   'P 1'
#
loop_
_entity.id
_entity.type
_entity.pdbx_description
1 polymer ?
#
loop_
_entity_poly.entity_id
_entity_poly.type
_entity_poly.pdbx_seq_one_letter_code
_entity_poly.pdbx_strand_id
1 'polypeptide(L)'
;MRSIKKLDDAKYLTTIFFQEKYPLSEKRISFVVPADIEVEIREFNFAGFTIVRSERTVGTNKVIQFTAKNLSGMKTESYERGVQYNHPVTWAVID
;
A
#
# COMPACT_ATOMS: atom_id res chain seq x y z
N MET A 1 11.20 -9.51 6.75
CA MET A 1 10.49 -10.57 6.01
C MET A 1 10.04 -10.00 4.67
N ARG A 2 10.30 -10.67 3.55
CA ARG A 2 9.86 -10.24 2.21
C ARG A 2 8.66 -11.10 1.80
N SER A 3 7.51 -10.50 1.58
CA SER A 3 6.32 -11.17 1.05
C SER A 3 6.08 -10.73 -0.38
N ILE A 4 5.84 -11.68 -1.28
CA ILE A 4 5.51 -11.43 -2.68
C ILE A 4 4.18 -12.11 -2.94
N LYS A 5 3.18 -11.32 -3.30
CA LYS A 5 1.89 -11.83 -3.78
C LYS A 5 1.82 -11.58 -5.28
N LYS A 6 1.60 -12.64 -6.05
CA LYS A 6 1.29 -12.55 -7.48
C LYS A 6 -0.23 -12.62 -7.63
N LEU A 7 -0.76 -11.69 -8.39
CA LEU A 7 -2.17 -11.64 -8.75
C LEU A 7 -2.21 -11.63 -10.26
N ASP A 8 -2.76 -12.68 -10.84
CA ASP A 8 -2.84 -12.84 -12.30
C ASP A 8 -4.10 -12.17 -12.88
N ASP A 9 -4.98 -11.66 -12.00
CA ASP A 9 -6.24 -11.04 -12.38
C ASP A 9 -6.46 -9.75 -11.57
N ALA A 10 -6.73 -8.68 -12.33
CA ALA A 10 -6.96 -7.32 -11.86
C ALA A 10 -8.07 -7.21 -10.82
N LYS A 11 -9.11 -8.06 -10.90
CA LYS A 11 -10.25 -7.99 -9.96
C LYS A 11 -9.85 -8.26 -8.51
N TYR A 12 -8.71 -8.94 -8.30
CA TYR A 12 -8.24 -9.33 -6.98
C TYR A 12 -7.21 -8.36 -6.41
N LEU A 13 -7.07 -7.17 -6.99
CA LEU A 13 -6.19 -6.14 -6.46
C LEU A 13 -6.72 -5.66 -5.10
N THR A 14 -6.19 -6.25 -4.03
CA THR A 14 -6.66 -6.06 -2.66
C THR A 14 -6.19 -4.74 -2.06
N THR A 15 -6.97 -4.20 -1.14
CA THR A 15 -6.54 -3.14 -0.21
C THR A 15 -5.27 -3.55 0.54
N ILE A 16 -4.26 -2.67 0.56
CA ILE A 16 -3.00 -2.93 1.28
C ILE A 16 -2.91 -2.01 2.50
N PHE A 17 -2.71 -2.62 3.67
CA PHE A 17 -2.48 -1.91 4.93
C PHE A 17 -1.00 -1.68 5.18
N PHE A 18 -0.65 -0.45 5.54
CA PHE A 18 0.74 -0.07 5.84
C PHE A 18 1.13 -0.45 7.26
N GLN A 19 0.27 -0.20 8.25
CA GLN A 19 0.55 -0.58 9.63
C GLN A 19 0.39 -2.08 9.87
N GLU A 20 1.08 -2.57 10.89
CA GLU A 20 0.99 -3.95 11.38
C GLU A 20 0.79 -3.94 12.89
N LYS A 21 0.61 -5.10 13.51
CA LYS A 21 0.45 -5.21 14.98
C LYS A 21 1.61 -4.54 15.73
N TYR A 22 2.83 -4.67 15.24
CA TYR A 22 4.02 -4.10 15.86
C TYR A 22 4.54 -2.88 15.07
N PRO A 23 5.24 -1.94 15.73
CA PRO A 23 5.85 -0.81 15.05
C PRO A 23 6.87 -1.24 13.99
N LEU A 24 6.95 -0.48 12.90
CA LEU A 24 7.85 -0.73 11.78
C LEU A 24 8.74 0.49 11.56
N SER A 25 10.06 0.30 11.56
CA SER A 25 11.00 1.35 11.17
C SER A 25 10.86 1.71 9.69
N GLU A 26 10.62 0.72 8.84
CA GLU A 26 10.39 0.92 7.41
C GLU A 26 9.50 -0.19 6.83
N LYS A 27 8.58 0.18 5.94
CA LYS A 27 7.81 -0.73 5.09
C LYS A 27 7.83 -0.26 3.65
N ARG A 28 8.14 -1.16 2.73
CA ARG A 28 8.11 -0.91 1.28
C ARG A 28 7.04 -1.77 0.64
N ILE A 29 6.14 -1.13 -0.09
CA ILE A 29 5.11 -1.80 -0.89
C ILE A 29 5.36 -1.42 -2.34
N SER A 30 5.49 -2.41 -3.21
CA SER A 30 5.76 -2.21 -4.64
C SER A 30 4.68 -2.89 -5.47
N PHE A 31 4.00 -2.11 -6.29
CA PHE A 31 3.12 -2.60 -7.34
C PHE A 31 3.93 -2.68 -8.62
N VAL A 32 3.98 -3.87 -9.22
CA VAL A 32 4.63 -4.10 -10.51
C VAL A 32 3.53 -4.47 -11.48
N VAL A 33 3.27 -3.58 -12.42
CA VAL A 33 2.19 -3.73 -13.40
C VAL A 33 2.78 -3.58 -14.81
N PRO A 34 2.23 -4.26 -15.81
CA PRO A 34 2.56 -3.98 -17.21
C PRO A 34 2.38 -2.49 -17.53
N ALA A 35 3.28 -1.92 -18.33
CA ALA A 35 3.30 -0.47 -18.60
C ALA A 35 2.14 0.01 -19.49
N ASP A 36 1.47 -0.92 -20.17
CA ASP A 36 0.29 -0.72 -21.02
C ASP A 36 -1.04 -0.74 -20.24
N ILE A 37 -1.01 -1.08 -18.95
CA ILE A 37 -2.18 -1.08 -18.08
C ILE A 37 -2.18 0.19 -17.22
N GLU A 38 -3.27 0.95 -17.30
CA GLU A 38 -3.49 2.09 -16.42
C GLU A 38 -4.02 1.61 -15.06
N VAL A 39 -3.34 2.03 -13.99
CA VAL A 39 -3.71 1.67 -12.62
C VAL A 39 -3.75 2.92 -11.77
N GLU A 40 -4.93 3.23 -11.25
CA GLU A 40 -5.13 4.28 -10.28
C GLU A 40 -4.90 3.70 -8.87
N ILE A 41 -3.90 4.22 -8.15
CA ILE A 41 -3.70 3.87 -6.74
C ILE A 41 -4.19 5.03 -5.87
N ARG A 42 -5.32 4.79 -5.20
CA ARG A 42 -5.92 5.72 -4.23
C ARG A 42 -5.28 5.55 -2.86
N GLU A 43 -4.93 6.69 -2.26
CA GLU A 43 -4.24 6.79 -0.98
C GLU A 43 -5.23 7.28 0.09
N PHE A 44 -5.41 6.51 1.15
CA PHE A 44 -6.33 6.85 2.24
C PHE A 44 -5.59 6.95 3.56
N ASN A 45 -5.91 7.99 4.35
CA ASN A 45 -5.42 8.21 5.71
C ASN A 45 -3.89 8.32 5.83
N PHE A 46 -3.21 8.87 4.83
CA PHE A 46 -1.76 9.08 4.86
C PHE A 46 -1.35 10.32 5.68
N ALA A 47 -2.29 11.21 5.98
CA ALA A 47 -2.05 12.40 6.78
C ALA A 47 -1.46 12.03 8.15
N GLY A 48 -0.36 12.69 8.54
CA GLY A 48 0.36 12.41 9.78
C GLY A 48 1.37 11.26 9.71
N PHE A 49 1.50 10.57 8.57
CA PHE A 49 2.49 9.51 8.35
C PHE A 49 3.58 9.92 7.36
N THR A 50 4.79 9.40 7.56
CA THR A 50 5.89 9.59 6.60
C THR A 50 5.84 8.50 5.54
N ILE A 51 4.98 8.68 4.53
CA ILE A 51 4.81 7.77 3.40
C ILE A 51 5.14 8.51 2.11
N VAL A 52 6.09 7.96 1.33
CA VAL A 52 6.55 8.55 0.07
C VAL A 52 6.26 7.61 -1.08
N ARG A 53 5.60 8.12 -2.11
CA ARG A 53 5.37 7.44 -3.40
C ARG A 53 6.51 7.74 -4.37
N SER A 54 6.92 6.73 -5.13
CA SER A 54 7.78 6.89 -6.30
C SER A 54 7.33 5.98 -7.43
N GLU A 55 7.53 6.44 -8.66
CA GLU A 55 7.20 5.68 -9.86
C GLU A 55 8.41 5.58 -10.77
N ARG A 56 8.60 4.42 -11.37
CA ARG A 56 9.64 4.20 -12.38
C ARG A 56 9.21 3.13 -13.37
N THR A 57 9.64 3.27 -14.61
CA THR A 57 9.50 2.24 -15.63
C THR A 57 10.75 1.36 -15.63
N VAL A 58 10.55 0.04 -15.64
CA VAL A 58 11.62 -0.96 -15.68
C VAL A 58 11.27 -1.98 -16.75
N GLY A 59 11.91 -1.88 -17.91
CA GLY A 59 11.59 -2.70 -19.08
C GLY A 59 10.17 -2.45 -19.57
N THR A 60 9.36 -3.51 -19.64
CA THR A 60 7.94 -3.45 -20.04
C THR A 60 6.98 -3.20 -18.86
N ASN A 61 7.50 -2.98 -17.65
CA ASN A 61 6.71 -2.85 -16.44
C ASN A 61 6.82 -1.44 -15.85
N LYS A 62 5.72 -0.95 -15.27
CA LYS A 62 5.67 0.19 -14.38
C LYS A 62 5.75 -0.30 -12.93
N VAL A 63 6.67 0.29 -12.17
CA VAL A 63 6.86 0.01 -10.74
C VAL A 63 6.44 1.23 -9.93
N ILE A 64 5.34 1.09 -9.18
CA ILE A 64 4.85 2.11 -8.24
C ILE A 64 5.22 1.65 -6.84
N GLN A 65 6.05 2.42 -6.14
CA GLN A 65 6.55 2.06 -4.81
C GLN A 65 6.13 3.07 -3.76
N PHE A 66 5.67 2.56 -2.63
CA PHE A 66 5.44 3.33 -1.42
C PHE A 66 6.47 2.94 -0.37
N THR A 67 7.10 3.94 0.23
CA THR A 67 8.03 3.77 1.36
C THR A 67 7.46 4.49 2.56
N ALA A 68 7.08 3.73 3.58
CA ALA A 68 6.62 4.26 4.86
C ALA A 68 7.72 4.11 5.91
N LYS A 69 7.95 5.14 6.73
CA LYS A 69 8.96 5.15 7.78
C LYS A 69 8.35 5.41 9.15
N ASN A 70 8.94 4.80 10.18
CA ASN A 70 8.59 4.98 11.59
C ASN A 70 7.09 4.84 11.86
N LEU A 71 6.46 3.81 11.30
CA LEU A 71 5.05 3.53 11.53
C LEU A 71 4.86 2.96 12.93
N SER A 72 3.95 3.55 13.70
CA SER A 72 3.50 2.95 14.96
C SER A 72 2.76 1.64 14.68
N GLY A 73 2.77 0.74 15.66
CA GLY A 73 1.89 -0.44 15.62
C GLY A 73 0.42 -0.02 15.60
N MET A 74 -0.43 -0.87 15.02
CA MET A 74 -1.87 -0.70 15.07
C MET A 74 -2.31 -0.72 16.54
N LYS A 75 -2.96 0.37 16.97
CA LYS A 75 -3.71 0.39 18.21
C LYS A 75 -5.02 -0.34 18.00
N THR A 76 -5.52 -0.98 19.05
CA THR A 76 -6.84 -1.60 19.03
C THR A 76 -7.53 -1.15 20.30
N GLU A 77 -8.50 -0.27 20.17
CA GLU A 77 -9.35 0.14 21.29
C GLU A 77 -10.78 -0.39 21.09
N SER A 78 -11.44 -0.71 22.20
CA SER A 78 -12.84 -1.16 22.15
C SER A 78 -13.73 -0.06 21.59
N TYR A 79 -14.62 -0.41 20.66
CA TYR A 79 -15.56 0.50 19.99
C TYR A 79 -14.93 1.54 19.05
N GLU A 80 -13.67 1.36 18.63
CA GLU A 80 -13.08 2.18 17.57
C GLU A 80 -13.80 2.00 16.22
N ARG A 81 -13.69 3.02 15.37
CA ARG A 81 -14.08 2.91 13.95
C ARG A 81 -13.24 1.84 13.25
N GLY A 82 -13.82 1.23 12.22
CA GLY A 82 -13.18 0.15 11.46
C GLY A 82 -11.78 0.53 10.94
N VAL A 83 -10.88 -0.46 10.86
CA VAL A 83 -9.45 -0.29 10.58
C VAL A 83 -9.17 0.57 9.34
N GLN A 84 -9.96 0.39 8.28
CA GLN A 84 -9.84 1.15 7.03
C GLN A 84 -10.08 2.66 7.17
N TYR A 85 -10.76 3.11 8.22
CA TYR A 85 -11.01 4.54 8.48
C TYR A 85 -9.82 5.20 9.19
N ASN A 86 -9.15 4.46 10.09
CA ASN A 86 -8.13 5.03 10.98
C ASN A 86 -6.70 4.81 10.47
N HIS A 87 -6.47 3.82 9.62
CA HIS A 87 -5.12 3.38 9.24
C HIS A 87 -4.78 3.71 7.77
N PRO A 88 -3.50 3.97 7.47
CA PRO A 88 -3.05 4.23 6.11
C PRO A 88 -3.21 2.97 5.25
N VAL A 89 -3.99 3.12 4.18
CA VAL A 89 -4.28 2.05 3.21
C VAL A 89 -4.19 2.56 1.79
N THR A 90 -3.90 1.65 0.87
CA THR A 90 -4.07 1.89 -0.57
C THR A 90 -5.16 1.00 -1.14
N TRP A 91 -5.93 1.56 -2.07
CA TRP A 91 -6.82 0.81 -2.95
C TRP A 91 -6.38 1.07 -4.37
N ALA A 92 -6.06 0.00 -5.10
CA ALA A 92 -5.77 0.11 -6.51
C ALA A 92 -6.99 -0.28 -7.36
N VAL A 93 -7.27 0.56 -8.35
CA VAL A 93 -8.36 0.45 -9.31
C VAL A 93 -7.72 0.36 -10.69
N ILE A 94 -8.24 -0.53 -11.53
CA ILE A 94 -7.81 -0.73 -12.91
C ILE A 94 -9.01 -0.36 -13.77
N ASP A 95 -8.84 0.61 -14.66
CA ASP A 95 -9.83 1.00 -15.67
C ASP A 95 -9.59 0.27 -17.00
#